data_AF-W8RXX1-F1
#
_entry.id   AF-W8RXX1-F1
#
_cell.length_a   1.000
_cell.length_b   1.000
_cell.length_c   1.000
_cell.angle_alpha   90.00
_cell.angle_beta   90.00
_cell.angle_gamma   90.00
#
_symmetry.space_group_name_H-M   'P 1'
#
loop_
_entity.id
_entity.type
_entity.pdbx_description
1 polymer ?
#
loop_
_entity_poly.entity_id
_entity_poly.type
_entity_poly.pdbx_seq_one_letter_code
_entity_poly.pdbx_strand_id
1 'polypeptide(L)'
;MLYFVAAGTYYLWNAERNVYEPASPPPVVQVSEAGRYDVIAYPASGQSAEQQSRDRYECHTWSVSQSGFDPATAQSAPPATAADTYRRALGACLTGRGYSVN
;
A
#
# COMPACT_ATOMS: atom_id res chain seq x y z
N MET A 1 12.35 1.27 21.95
CA MET A 1 11.91 2.46 22.72
C MET A 1 10.46 2.25 23.09
N LEU A 2 10.12 2.17 24.37
CA LEU A 2 8.74 2.01 24.84
C LEU A 2 8.13 3.40 25.05
N TYR A 3 6.94 3.62 24.50
CA TYR A 3 6.17 4.84 24.67
C TYR A 3 4.96 4.56 25.56
N PHE A 4 4.58 5.52 26.39
CA PHE A 4 3.35 5.49 27.18
C PHE A 4 2.36 6.50 26.61
N VAL A 5 1.08 6.15 26.51
CA VAL A 5 0.04 7.03 25.99
C VAL A 5 -0.96 7.35 27.10
N ALA A 6 -1.13 8.64 27.38
CA ALA A 6 -2.12 9.14 28.34
C ALA A 6 -2.80 10.39 27.75
N ALA A 7 -4.13 10.40 27.74
CA ALA A 7 -4.94 11.49 27.19
C ALA A 7 -4.56 11.94 25.76
N GLY A 8 -4.10 11.00 24.92
CA GLY A 8 -3.70 11.29 23.53
C GLY A 8 -2.28 11.86 23.36
N THR A 9 -1.54 12.05 24.44
CA THR A 9 -0.14 12.50 24.41
C THR A 9 0.79 11.29 24.58
N TYR A 10 1.86 11.26 23.77
CA TYR A 10 2.91 10.26 23.87
C TYR A 10 3.95 10.71 24.89
N TYR A 11 4.42 9.78 25.72
CA TYR A 11 5.45 10.03 26.73
C TYR A 11 6.59 9.04 26.58
N LEU A 12 7.81 9.54 26.77
CA LEU A 12 9.03 8.74 26.87
C LEU A 12 9.54 8.76 28.30
N TRP A 13 10.04 7.62 28.77
CA TRP A 13 10.72 7.53 30.04
C TRP A 13 12.11 8.14 29.95
N ASN A 14 12.36 9.22 30.69
CA ASN A 14 13.68 9.79 30.87
C ASN A 14 14.33 9.17 32.13
N ALA A 15 15.26 8.23 31.92
CA ALA A 15 15.91 7.51 33.02
C ALA A 15 16.83 8.39 33.87
N GLU A 16 17.40 9.45 33.30
CA GLU A 16 18.28 10.39 34.01
C GLU A 16 17.49 11.27 34.98
N ARG A 17 16.27 11.65 34.60
CA ARG A 17 15.39 12.53 35.37
C ARG A 17 14.30 11.82 36.15
N ASN A 18 14.19 10.50 35.98
CA ASN A 18 13.16 9.65 36.58
C ASN A 18 11.74 10.19 36.32
N VAL A 19 11.49 10.69 35.10
CA VAL A 19 10.23 11.35 34.74
C VAL A 19 9.79 10.98 33.34
N TYR A 20 8.48 11.01 33.10
CA TYR A 20 7.88 10.88 31.78
C TYR A 20 7.83 12.24 31.08
N GLU A 21 8.53 12.38 29.96
CA GLU A 21 8.55 13.61 29.16
C GLU A 21 7.63 13.46 27.94
N PRO A 22 6.79 14.47 27.61
CA PRO A 22 6.00 14.46 26.38
C PRO A 22 6.91 14.31 25.16
N ALA A 23 6.57 13.37 24.30
CA ALA A 23 7.27 13.09 23.07
C ALA A 23 6.37 13.40 21.87
N SER A 24 6.98 13.80 20.77
CA SER A 24 6.29 13.82 19.48
C SER A 24 5.76 12.41 19.18
N PRO A 25 4.55 12.28 18.61
CA PRO A 25 4.06 10.99 18.17
C PRO A 25 5.10 10.34 17.24
N PRO A 26 5.28 9.00 17.31
CA PRO A 26 6.14 8.33 16.35
C PRO A 26 5.64 8.64 14.93
N PRO A 27 6.55 8.74 13.94
CA PRO A 27 6.11 8.90 12.56
C PRO A 27 5.18 7.73 12.24
N VAL A 28 3.90 8.04 12.04
CA VAL A 28 2.97 7.10 11.44
C VAL A 28 3.52 6.84 10.05
N VAL A 29 3.98 5.62 9.79
CA VAL A 29 4.31 5.21 8.43
C VAL A 29 3.00 5.28 7.67
N GLN A 30 2.79 6.36 6.91
CA GLN A 30 1.68 6.47 5.99
C GLN A 30 1.95 5.44 4.91
N VAL A 31 1.45 4.22 5.10
CA VAL A 31 1.39 3.24 4.03
C VAL A 31 0.54 3.91 2.96
N SER A 32 1.15 4.19 1.80
CA SER A 32 0.41 4.80 0.71
C SER A 32 -0.81 3.92 0.42
N GLU A 33 -1.96 4.55 0.26
CA GLU A 33 -3.18 3.86 -0.16
C GLU A 33 -2.94 3.08 -1.46
N ALA A 34 -1.99 3.50 -2.31
CA ALA A 34 -1.53 2.69 -3.45
C ALA A 34 -1.00 1.29 -3.06
N GLY A 35 -0.18 1.20 -1.99
CA GLY A 35 0.46 -0.05 -1.58
C GLY A 35 -0.50 -1.10 -1.02
N ARG A 36 -1.68 -0.70 -0.50
CA ARG A 36 -2.66 -1.65 0.06
C ARG A 36 -3.47 -2.41 -1.01
N TYR A 37 -3.42 -1.95 -2.25
CA TYR A 37 -4.17 -2.51 -3.38
C TYR A 37 -3.28 -3.08 -4.48
N ASP A 38 -1.96 -2.93 -4.32
CA ASP A 38 -1.02 -3.51 -5.26
C ASP A 38 -1.07 -5.03 -5.19
N VAL A 39 -0.71 -5.66 -6.30
CA VAL A 39 -0.63 -7.11 -6.44
C VAL A 39 0.83 -7.48 -6.61
N ILE A 40 1.32 -8.36 -5.75
CA ILE A 40 2.70 -8.84 -5.82
C ILE A 40 2.78 -9.83 -6.99
N ALA A 41 3.46 -9.41 -8.04
CA ALA A 41 3.61 -10.15 -9.29
C ALA A 41 5.08 -10.26 -9.69
N TYR A 42 5.53 -11.48 -9.99
CA TYR A 42 6.89 -11.80 -10.40
C TYR A 42 6.95 -12.15 -11.89
N PRO A 43 7.95 -11.68 -12.65
CA PRO A 43 8.10 -12.07 -14.06
C PRO A 43 8.38 -13.57 -14.15
N ALA A 44 7.56 -14.31 -14.91
CA ALA A 44 7.72 -15.75 -15.08
C ALA A 44 8.27 -16.16 -16.45
N SER A 45 8.47 -15.20 -17.38
CA SER A 45 8.87 -15.49 -18.76
C SER A 45 9.98 -14.57 -19.28
N GLY A 46 10.79 -14.00 -18.37
CA GLY A 46 11.94 -13.18 -18.74
C GLY A 46 11.62 -11.74 -19.15
N GLN A 47 10.49 -11.19 -18.67
CA GLN A 47 10.12 -9.80 -18.94
C GLN A 47 11.21 -8.83 -18.44
N SER A 48 11.71 -7.94 -19.31
CA SER A 48 12.70 -6.92 -18.93
C SER A 48 12.11 -5.90 -17.94
N ALA A 49 12.94 -5.15 -17.23
CA ALA A 49 12.46 -4.13 -16.30
C ALA A 49 11.54 -3.10 -16.97
N GLU A 50 11.85 -2.71 -18.22
CA GLU A 50 11.05 -1.80 -19.02
C GLU A 50 9.69 -2.40 -19.36
N GLN A 51 9.67 -3.68 -19.76
CA GLN A 51 8.42 -4.40 -20.02
C GLN A 51 7.59 -4.52 -18.74
N GLN A 52 8.20 -4.82 -17.60
CA GLN A 52 7.53 -4.88 -16.31
C GLN A 52 6.88 -3.56 -15.91
N SER A 53 7.60 -2.44 -16.10
CA SER A 53 7.06 -1.11 -15.84
C SER A 53 5.83 -0.82 -16.72
N ARG A 54 5.94 -1.10 -18.03
CA ARG A 54 4.85 -0.90 -18.99
C ARG A 54 3.64 -1.78 -18.68
N ASP A 55 3.88 -3.07 -18.41
CA ASP A 55 2.83 -4.03 -18.09
C ASP A 55 2.09 -3.63 -16.80
N ARG A 56 2.82 -3.19 -15.76
CA ARG A 56 2.21 -2.69 -14.51
C ARG A 56 1.34 -1.47 -14.75
N TYR A 57 1.79 -0.51 -15.55
CA TYR A 57 1.01 0.68 -15.89
C TYR A 57 -0.25 0.34 -16.70
N GLU A 58 -0.11 -0.49 -17.73
CA GLU A 58 -1.24 -0.93 -18.57
C GLU A 58 -2.25 -1.72 -17.75
N CYS A 59 -1.81 -2.62 -16.86
CA CYS A 59 -2.68 -3.39 -15.99
C CYS A 59 -3.33 -2.54 -14.88
N HIS A 60 -2.64 -1.54 -14.32
CA HIS A 60 -3.26 -0.55 -13.43
C HIS A 60 -4.42 0.15 -14.15
N THR A 61 -4.16 0.71 -15.33
CA THR A 61 -5.17 1.45 -16.11
C THR A 61 -6.37 0.57 -16.45
N TRP A 62 -6.12 -0.68 -16.85
CA TRP A 62 -7.19 -1.64 -17.10
C TRP A 62 -8.01 -1.91 -15.82
N SER A 63 -7.36 -2.10 -14.69
CA SER A 63 -8.02 -2.38 -13.41
C SER A 63 -8.89 -1.21 -12.94
N VAL A 64 -8.42 0.04 -13.12
CA VAL A 64 -9.24 1.25 -12.88
C VAL A 64 -10.50 1.24 -13.74
N SER A 65 -10.40 0.86 -15.02
CA SER A 65 -11.57 0.78 -15.91
C SER A 65 -12.59 -0.27 -15.47
N GLN A 66 -12.14 -1.37 -14.84
CA GLN A 66 -13.02 -2.45 -14.37
C GLN A 66 -13.68 -2.12 -13.04
N SER A 67 -12.97 -1.41 -12.15
CA SER A 67 -13.42 -1.15 -10.78
C SER A 67 -14.09 0.22 -10.58
N GLY A 68 -13.81 1.19 -11.45
CA GLY A 68 -14.12 2.61 -11.21
C GLY A 68 -13.31 3.24 -10.07
N PHE A 69 -12.25 2.56 -9.61
CA PHE A 69 -11.42 2.96 -8.47
C PHE A 69 -9.95 3.07 -8.88
N ASP A 70 -9.34 4.23 -8.65
CA ASP A 70 -7.90 4.46 -8.82
C ASP A 70 -7.19 4.66 -7.46
N PRO A 71 -6.37 3.69 -7.03
CA PRO A 71 -5.63 3.81 -5.78
C PRO A 71 -4.50 4.85 -5.81
N ALA A 72 -4.06 5.31 -6.98
CA ALA A 72 -3.01 6.33 -7.10
C ALA A 72 -3.50 7.73 -6.70
N THR A 73 -4.82 7.97 -6.76
CA THR A 73 -5.45 9.26 -6.44
C THR A 73 -6.40 9.18 -5.24
N ALA A 74 -6.55 8.00 -4.63
CA ALA A 74 -7.44 7.76 -3.52
C ALA A 74 -7.03 8.55 -2.26
N GLN A 75 -7.93 9.40 -1.78
CA GLN A 75 -7.78 10.12 -0.51
C GLN A 75 -8.50 9.43 0.66
N SER A 76 -9.38 8.47 0.36
CA SER A 76 -10.17 7.72 1.33
C SER A 76 -10.45 6.32 0.79
N ALA A 77 -10.84 5.42 1.70
CA ALA A 77 -11.14 4.04 1.34
C ALA A 77 -12.37 3.97 0.40
N PRO A 78 -12.28 3.28 -0.75
CA PRO A 78 -13.39 3.00 -1.65
C PRO A 78 -14.34 1.96 -1.03
N PRO A 79 -15.51 1.73 -1.65
CA PRO A 79 -16.32 0.56 -1.37
C PRO A 79 -15.50 -0.74 -1.50
N ALA A 80 -15.74 -1.70 -0.60
CA ALA A 80 -15.01 -2.97 -0.59
C ALA A 80 -15.08 -3.70 -1.95
N THR A 81 -16.23 -3.65 -2.62
CA THR A 81 -16.44 -4.24 -3.95
C THR A 81 -15.54 -3.63 -5.03
N ALA A 82 -15.33 -2.32 -5.01
CA ALA A 82 -14.48 -1.64 -5.98
C ALA A 82 -13.01 -1.99 -5.75
N ALA A 83 -12.56 -2.01 -4.48
CA ALA A 83 -11.22 -2.47 -4.12
C ALA A 83 -10.98 -3.94 -4.51
N ASP A 84 -11.94 -4.82 -4.26
CA ASP A 84 -11.83 -6.23 -4.63
C ASP A 84 -11.79 -6.44 -6.14
N THR A 85 -12.63 -5.72 -6.87
CA THR A 85 -12.66 -5.75 -8.34
C THR A 85 -11.33 -5.26 -8.91
N TYR A 86 -10.78 -4.16 -8.37
CA TYR A 86 -9.49 -3.62 -8.79
C TYR A 86 -8.37 -4.65 -8.60
N ARG A 87 -8.24 -5.25 -7.40
CA ARG A 87 -7.18 -6.24 -7.12
C ARG A 87 -7.29 -7.48 -8.01
N ARG A 88 -8.51 -7.98 -8.21
CA ARG A 88 -8.75 -9.15 -9.08
C ARG A 88 -8.43 -8.85 -10.54
N ALA A 89 -8.82 -7.68 -11.04
CA ALA A 89 -8.45 -7.23 -12.38
C ALA A 89 -6.92 -7.08 -12.50
N LEU A 90 -6.26 -6.45 -11.54
CA LEU A 90 -4.82 -6.25 -11.59
C LEU A 90 -4.06 -7.58 -11.65
N GLY A 91 -4.44 -8.52 -10.77
CA GLY A 91 -3.87 -9.87 -10.77
C GLY A 91 -4.17 -10.65 -12.06
N ALA A 92 -5.39 -10.56 -12.61
CA ALA A 92 -5.75 -11.25 -13.84
C ALA A 92 -4.98 -10.71 -15.06
N CYS A 93 -4.82 -9.38 -15.17
CA CYS A 93 -4.06 -8.78 -16.25
C CYS A 93 -2.59 -9.18 -16.21
N LEU A 94 -1.98 -9.13 -15.02
CA LEU A 94 -0.58 -9.53 -14.84
C LEU A 94 -0.41 -11.04 -15.10
N THR A 95 -1.32 -11.89 -14.62
CA THR A 95 -1.30 -13.32 -14.94
C THR A 95 -1.36 -13.56 -16.45
N GLY A 96 -2.26 -12.87 -17.17
CA GLY A 96 -2.37 -12.96 -18.63
C GLY A 96 -1.13 -12.50 -19.40
N ARG A 97 -0.26 -11.69 -18.77
CA ARG A 97 1.02 -11.24 -19.33
C ARG A 97 2.22 -12.12 -18.94
N GLY A 98 1.97 -13.25 -18.30
CA GLY A 98 3.01 -14.20 -17.91
C GLY A 98 3.74 -13.80 -16.63
N TYR A 99 3.04 -13.12 -15.71
CA TYR A 99 3.52 -12.92 -14.34
C TYR A 99 2.92 -13.99 -13.43
N SER A 100 3.70 -14.41 -12.44
CA SER A 100 3.21 -15.21 -11.31
C SER A 100 2.73 -14.26 -10.21
N VAL A 101 1.47 -14.36 -9.84
CA VAL A 101 0.81 -13.53 -8.82
C VAL A 101 0.62 -14.35 -7.54
N ASN A 102 1.00 -13.80 -6.37
CA ASN A 102 0.79 -14.41 -5.05
C ASN A 102 -0.03 -13.51 -4.12
#